data_AF-A0A1Q3S3V1-F1
#
_entry.id   AF-A0A1Q3S3V1-F1
#
_cell.length_a   1.000
_cell.length_b   1.000
_cell.length_c   1.000
_cell.angle_alpha   90.00
_cell.angle_beta   90.00
_cell.angle_gamma   90.00
#
_symmetry.space_group_name_H-M   'P 1'
#
loop_
_entity.id
_entity.type
_entity.pdbx_description
1 polymer ?
#
loop_
_entity_poly.entity_id
_entity_poly.type
_entity_poly.pdbx_seq_one_letter_code
_entity_poly.pdbx_strand_id
1 'polypeptide(L)'
;MSKNNKKPLPYSVTKSELIQMYCDQFSETKIRKQINEILNEKNISKDTKMIPHLEFMEFVETYGLPKGYYLDDEDNISNNDSINKKSIR
;
A
#
# COMPACT_ATOMS: atom_id res chain seq x y z
N MET A 1 -2.67 12.69 -21.28
CA MET A 1 -2.23 11.46 -20.60
C MET A 1 -3.37 10.96 -19.74
N SER A 2 -3.84 9.74 -20.00
CA SER A 2 -5.03 9.15 -19.40
C SER A 2 -4.83 8.94 -17.91
N LYS A 3 -5.47 9.79 -17.11
CA LYS A 3 -5.76 9.53 -15.70
C LYS A 3 -6.65 8.29 -15.69
N ASN A 4 -6.21 7.17 -15.11
CA ASN A 4 -7.00 6.04 -14.57
C ASN A 4 -6.33 4.65 -14.65
N ASN A 5 -5.09 4.51 -15.12
CA ASN A 5 -4.40 3.20 -15.15
C ASN A 5 -3.67 2.87 -13.84
N LYS A 6 -4.23 3.23 -12.67
CA LYS A 6 -3.63 2.82 -11.39
C LYS A 6 -4.05 1.40 -11.06
N LYS A 7 -3.17 0.63 -10.43
CA LYS A 7 -3.42 -0.75 -9.98
C LYS A 7 -3.69 -0.77 -8.47
N PRO A 8 -4.53 -1.69 -7.97
CA PRO A 8 -4.70 -1.84 -6.54
C PRO A 8 -3.38 -2.27 -5.91
N LEU A 9 -3.12 -1.76 -4.71
CA LEU A 9 -1.96 -2.19 -3.93
C LEU A 9 -2.15 -3.66 -3.54
N PRO A 10 -1.17 -4.54 -3.84
CA PRO A 10 -1.26 -5.95 -3.48
C PRO A 10 -1.27 -6.14 -1.97
N TYR A 11 -1.81 -7.27 -1.49
CA TYR A 11 -1.81 -7.60 -0.06
C TYR A 11 -0.39 -7.86 0.47
N SER A 12 0.44 -8.56 -0.30
CA SER A 12 1.84 -8.84 0.03
C SER A 12 2.66 -8.98 -1.25
N VAL A 13 3.97 -8.83 -1.13
CA VAL A 13 4.90 -8.82 -2.26
C VAL A 13 6.22 -9.48 -1.92
N THR A 14 6.94 -9.94 -2.92
CA THR A 14 8.36 -10.27 -2.83
C THR A 14 9.21 -8.99 -2.78
N LYS A 15 10.47 -9.12 -2.37
CA LYS A 15 11.42 -7.99 -2.40
C LYS A 15 11.64 -7.44 -3.81
N SER A 16 11.67 -8.32 -4.81
CA SER A 16 11.84 -7.94 -6.21
C SER A 16 10.65 -7.13 -6.71
N GLU A 17 9.43 -7.52 -6.36
CA GLU A 17 8.22 -6.76 -6.69
C GLU A 17 8.21 -5.40 -5.97
N LEU A 18 8.56 -5.36 -4.68
CA LEU A 18 8.70 -4.09 -3.95
C LEU A 18 9.70 -3.15 -4.65
N ILE A 19 10.84 -3.68 -5.11
CA ILE A 19 11.83 -2.90 -5.87
C ILE A 19 11.23 -2.37 -7.17
N GLN A 20 10.51 -3.19 -7.92
CA GLN A 20 9.86 -2.77 -9.17
C GLN A 20 8.77 -1.71 -8.95
N MET A 21 8.04 -1.79 -7.83
CA MET A 21 6.98 -0.83 -7.49
C MET A 21 7.54 0.57 -7.18
N TYR A 22 8.75 0.64 -6.63
CA TYR A 22 9.36 1.88 -6.15
C TYR A 22 10.60 2.32 -6.95
N CYS A 23 10.98 1.62 -8.03
CA CYS A 23 12.22 1.90 -8.78
C CYS A 23 12.28 3.33 -9.35
N ASP A 24 11.11 3.93 -9.65
CA ASP A 24 10.97 5.32 -10.10
C ASP A 24 10.97 6.36 -8.96
N GLN A 25 11.06 5.92 -7.71
CA GLN A 25 11.04 6.75 -6.50
C GLN A 25 12.30 6.62 -5.67
N PHE A 26 12.87 5.42 -5.58
CA PHE A 26 14.03 5.11 -4.75
C PHE A 26 14.98 4.16 -5.46
N SER A 27 16.26 4.20 -5.09
CA SER A 27 17.23 3.22 -5.56
C SER A 27 16.96 1.85 -4.96
N GLU A 28 17.28 0.78 -5.71
CA GLU A 28 17.15 -0.60 -5.24
C GLU A 28 17.84 -0.82 -3.89
N THR A 29 19.05 -0.30 -3.72
CA THR A 29 19.82 -0.39 -2.47
C THR A 29 19.07 0.22 -1.29
N LYS A 30 18.41 1.37 -1.50
CA LYS A 30 17.61 2.02 -0.45
C LYS A 30 16.39 1.17 -0.10
N ILE A 31 15.66 0.68 -1.10
CA ILE A 31 14.47 -0.16 -0.89
C ILE A 31 14.84 -1.42 -0.11
N ARG A 32 15.89 -2.13 -0.53
CA ARG A 32 16.40 -3.34 0.13
C ARG A 32 16.83 -3.08 1.57
N LYS A 33 17.56 -1.98 1.81
CA LYS A 33 18.02 -1.63 3.16
C LYS A 33 16.81 -1.40 4.08
N GLN A 34 15.87 -0.59 3.64
CA GLN A 34 14.73 -0.17 4.44
C GLN A 34 13.78 -1.34 4.76
N ILE A 35 13.44 -2.18 3.78
CA ILE A 35 12.60 -3.34 4.09
C ILE A 35 13.32 -4.36 4.99
N ASN A 36 14.64 -4.50 4.88
CA ASN A 36 15.40 -5.37 5.77
C ASN A 36 15.47 -4.83 7.20
N GLU A 37 15.51 -3.50 7.38
CA GLU A 37 15.45 -2.86 8.70
C GLU A 37 14.11 -3.20 9.37
N ILE A 38 12.98 -3.01 8.68
CA ILE A 38 11.64 -3.35 9.19
C ILE A 38 11.55 -4.85 9.54
N LEU A 39 11.97 -5.74 8.63
CA LEU A 39 11.95 -7.18 8.90
C LEU A 39 12.80 -7.57 10.12
N ASN A 40 13.97 -6.94 10.28
CA ASN A 40 14.87 -7.20 11.40
C ASN A 40 14.27 -6.74 12.73
N GLU A 41 13.59 -5.60 12.76
CA GLU A 41 12.89 -5.10 13.95
C GLU A 41 11.80 -6.05 14.44
N LYS A 42 11.15 -6.77 13.51
CA LYS A 42 10.14 -7.79 13.83
C LYS A 42 10.71 -9.20 14.01
N ASN A 43 12.04 -9.36 14.02
CA ASN A 43 12.74 -10.66 14.08
C ASN A 43 12.37 -11.62 12.92
N ILE A 44 12.05 -11.08 11.75
CA ILE A 44 11.77 -11.85 10.52
C ILE A 44 13.07 -12.03 9.73
N SER A 45 13.29 -13.23 9.19
CA SER A 45 14.46 -13.51 8.38
C SER A 45 14.53 -12.62 7.14
N LYS A 46 15.70 -12.02 6.90
CA LYS A 46 16.01 -11.29 5.67
C LYS A 46 15.94 -12.16 4.41
N ASP A 47 15.96 -13.49 4.56
CA ASP A 47 15.89 -14.43 3.43
C ASP A 47 14.43 -14.85 3.15
N THR A 48 13.45 -14.21 3.81
CA THR A 48 12.04 -14.44 3.50
C THR A 48 11.74 -14.16 2.02
N LYS A 49 11.06 -15.11 1.39
CA LYS A 49 10.67 -15.01 -0.03
C LYS A 49 9.60 -13.95 -0.23
N MET A 50 8.63 -13.92 0.70
CA MET A 50 7.51 -12.98 0.73
C MET A 50 7.66 -12.05 1.93
N ILE A 51 7.46 -10.76 1.70
CA ILE A 51 7.34 -9.78 2.77
C ILE A 51 5.94 -9.95 3.37
N PRO A 52 5.79 -10.18 4.69
CA PRO A 52 4.46 -10.31 5.27
C PRO A 52 3.72 -8.97 5.22
N HIS A 53 2.39 -9.06 5.24
CA HIS A 53 1.51 -7.92 4.96
C HIS A 53 1.76 -6.72 5.88
N LEU A 54 1.93 -6.97 7.18
CA LEU A 54 2.13 -5.90 8.17
C LEU A 54 3.41 -5.11 7.88
N GLU A 55 4.52 -5.78 7.59
CA GLU A 55 5.80 -5.13 7.30
C GLU A 55 5.79 -4.44 5.93
N PHE A 56 5.03 -4.98 4.97
CA PHE A 56 4.80 -4.31 3.70
C PHE A 56 3.99 -3.03 3.88
N MET A 57 2.91 -3.05 4.67
CA MET A 57 2.11 -1.86 4.95
C MET A 57 2.88 -0.84 5.78
N GLU A 58 3.69 -1.26 6.75
CA GLU A 58 4.59 -0.38 7.51
C GLU A 58 5.57 0.36 6.58
N PHE A 59 6.11 -0.34 5.57
CA PHE A 59 6.93 0.29 4.52
C PHE A 59 6.12 1.32 3.71
N VAL A 60 4.91 0.97 3.28
CA VAL A 60 4.05 1.85 2.46
C VAL A 60 3.59 3.08 3.25
N GLU A 61 3.26 2.93 4.53
CA GLU A 61 2.90 4.03 5.42
C GLU A 61 4.08 4.98 5.66
N THR A 62 5.28 4.42 5.83
CA THR A 62 6.50 5.21 6.10
C THR A 62 7.02 5.95 4.86
N TYR A 63 6.98 5.30 3.70
CA TYR A 63 7.60 5.80 2.46
C TYR A 63 6.60 6.33 1.42
N GLY A 64 5.31 6.24 1.72
CA GLY A 64 4.21 6.61 0.85
C GLY A 64 3.88 5.56 -0.20
N LEU A 65 2.74 5.73 -0.87
CA LEU A 65 2.27 4.81 -1.90
C LEU A 65 3.21 4.77 -3.12
N PRO A 66 3.39 3.59 -3.74
CA PRO A 66 4.15 3.47 -4.97
C PRO A 66 3.41 4.16 -6.14
N LYS A 67 4.17 4.77 -7.06
CA LYS A 67 3.62 5.44 -8.23
C LYS A 67 2.79 4.44 -9.05
N GLY A 68 1.59 4.86 -9.44
CA GLY A 68 0.68 4.01 -10.21
C GLY A 68 -0.12 3.02 -9.37
N TYR A 69 -0.02 3.07 -8.04
CA TYR A 69 -0.85 2.26 -7.14
C TYR A 69 -1.87 3.11 -6.38
N TYR A 70 -2.92 2.46 -5.89
CA TYR A 70 -3.92 3.03 -4.99
C TYR A 70 -4.28 2.00 -3.90
N LEU A 71 -4.69 2.48 -2.73
CA LEU A 71 -5.32 1.63 -1.71
C LEU A 71 -6.78 1.49 -2.10
N ASP A 72 -7.25 0.26 -2.30
CA ASP A 72 -8.68 -0.01 -2.32
C ASP A 72 -9.15 0.08 -0.86
N ASP A 73 -9.42 1.31 -0.42
CA ASP A 73 -10.13 1.54 0.84
C ASP A 73 -11.56 1.06 0.60
N GLU A 74 -11.81 -0.23 0.80
CA GLU A 74 -13.13 -0.84 0.71
C GLU A 74 -14.00 -0.47 1.93
N ASP A 75 -14.02 0.81 2.29
CA ASP A 75 -14.88 1.42 3.32
C ASP A 75 -15.47 2.75 2.84
N ASN A 76 -15.96 2.79 1.59
CA ASN A 76 -17.04 3.72 1.24
C ASN A 76 -18.39 3.15 1.72
N ILE A 77 -18.61 3.10 3.03
CA ILE A 77 -19.98 3.17 3.55
C ILE A 77 -20.45 4.60 3.26
N SER A 78 -20.99 4.78 2.05
CA SER A 78 -21.77 5.95 1.67
C SER A 78 -22.87 6.14 2.71
N ASN A 79 -22.75 7.20 3.50
CA ASN A 79 -23.80 7.73 4.35
C ASN A 79 -25.13 7.77 3.58
N ASN A 80 -26.05 6.84 3.88
CA ASN A 80 -27.44 6.98 3.49
C ASN A 80 -28.09 8.02 4.41
N ASP A 81 -27.79 9.30 4.16
CA ASP A 81 -28.60 10.42 4.62
C ASP A 81 -29.95 10.40 3.89
N SER A 82 -30.82 9.47 4.28
CA SER A 82 -32.25 9.56 4.00
C SER A 82 -32.90 10.40 5.08
N ILE A 83 -32.78 11.72 4.92
CA ILE A 83 -33.56 12.73 5.66
C ILE A 83 -35.04 12.50 5.31
N ASN A 84 -35.73 11.69 6.11
CA ASN A 84 -37.18 11.64 6.07
C ASN A 84 -37.74 12.79 6.91
N LYS A 85 -37.72 14.00 6.34
CA LYS A 85 -38.62 15.09 6.74
C LYS A 85 -39.46 15.48 5.54
N LYS A 86 -40.41 14.60 5.21
CA LYS A 86 -41.54 14.95 4.35
C LYS A 86 -42.43 15.92 5.12
N SER A 87 -42.08 17.20 5.05
CA SER A 87 -43.04 18.29 5.17
C SER A 87 -43.92 18.23 3.93
N ILE A 88 -45.22 17.96 4.07
CA ILE A 88 -46.30 18.49 3.23
C ILE A 88 -47.59 18.45 4.08
N ARG A 89 -48.06 19.67 4.38
CA ARG A 89 -49.42 20.14 4.73
C ARG A 89 -50.17 19.55 5.91
#